data_AF-A0A1G8AEV6-F1
#
_entry.id   AF-A0A1G8AEV6-F1
#
_cell.length_a   1.000
_cell.length_b   1.000
_cell.length_c   1.000
_cell.angle_alpha   90.00
_cell.angle_beta   90.00
_cell.angle_gamma   90.00
#
_symmetry.space_group_name_H-M   'P 1'
#
loop_
_entity.id
_entity.type
_entity.pdbx_description
1 polymer ?
#
loop_
_entity_poly.entity_id
_entity_poly.type
_entity_poly.pdbx_seq_one_letter_code
_entity_poly.pdbx_strand_id
1 'polypeptide(L)'
;MSIIFGTTNTDGSGSSHNLDEGNGITITTGENSTNGVNSIVVEDSLKDIIVNADEWNGVDNKEIRIDENADFIQIDNFVDVEIVNGAENGFSHIEIMNVKRGSIDTSASDSDDSIVIGVNSNNDHWDNDFHIETGTGSDMIKMMDVNNSQYTEFDINAGEGNDTVDVSDLLAAEKSSQLRHADGGEGLDVLVTNGDATIDFEGFEVVEGTGFDATLSLDSDLLANNADLELGLVVSNIDVEIEADYTVTEMTDAQAEYLDELGYEADDFTALTVTTEDGEYSLLTDDSSYAVA
;
A
#
# COMPACT_ATOMS: atom_id res chain seq x y z
N MET A 1 9.31 13.62 -18.24
CA MET A 1 8.12 13.84 -19.10
C MET A 1 8.20 13.01 -20.38
N SER A 2 7.92 11.72 -20.22
CA SER A 2 7.83 10.71 -21.29
C SER A 2 7.07 9.47 -20.81
N ILE A 3 6.30 8.87 -21.70
CA ILE A 3 5.70 7.53 -21.52
C ILE A 3 6.43 6.58 -22.46
N ILE A 4 7.10 5.56 -21.92
CA ILE A 4 7.96 4.65 -22.69
C ILE A 4 7.69 3.21 -22.28
N PHE A 5 7.53 2.32 -23.24
CA PHE A 5 7.46 0.88 -22.98
C PHE A 5 8.51 0.11 -23.78
N GLY A 6 8.87 -1.08 -23.31
CA GLY A 6 9.81 -1.94 -24.00
C GLY A 6 10.32 -3.08 -23.13
N THR A 7 11.57 -3.47 -23.37
CA THR A 7 12.26 -4.42 -22.50
C THR A 7 13.75 -4.10 -22.44
N THR A 8 14.25 -3.98 -21.23
CA THR A 8 15.68 -4.01 -20.91
C THR A 8 16.04 -5.35 -20.28
N ASN A 9 15.07 -6.08 -19.75
CA ASN A 9 15.23 -7.36 -19.06
C ASN A 9 15.37 -8.56 -20.04
N THR A 10 16.47 -8.54 -20.79
CA THR A 10 16.82 -9.61 -21.74
C THR A 10 17.59 -10.76 -21.11
N ASP A 11 18.17 -10.57 -19.92
CA ASP A 11 19.04 -11.54 -19.23
C ASP A 11 18.69 -11.77 -17.75
N GLY A 12 17.60 -11.18 -17.26
CA GLY A 12 17.17 -11.26 -15.86
C GLY A 12 17.54 -10.04 -15.01
N SER A 13 18.30 -9.07 -15.53
CA SER A 13 18.79 -7.91 -14.77
C SER A 13 18.20 -6.55 -15.14
N GLY A 14 17.39 -6.48 -16.21
CA GLY A 14 16.79 -5.22 -16.65
C GLY A 14 15.67 -4.73 -15.72
N SER A 15 15.28 -3.48 -15.87
CA SER A 15 14.22 -2.81 -15.11
C SER A 15 13.61 -1.66 -15.91
N SER A 16 12.33 -1.37 -15.67
CA SER A 16 11.61 -0.20 -16.19
C SER A 16 12.37 1.12 -15.98
N HIS A 17 13.09 1.25 -14.87
CA HIS A 17 13.97 2.39 -14.58
C HIS A 17 15.00 2.70 -15.67
N ASN A 18 15.45 1.66 -16.37
CA ASN A 18 16.46 1.79 -17.43
C ASN A 18 15.84 2.10 -18.80
N LEU A 19 14.51 2.21 -18.92
CA LEU A 19 13.86 2.58 -20.17
C LEU A 19 14.13 4.04 -20.52
N ASP A 20 14.49 4.25 -21.78
CA ASP A 20 14.68 5.56 -22.40
C ASP A 20 14.25 5.52 -23.88
N GLU A 21 14.26 6.68 -24.55
CA GLU A 21 13.88 6.80 -25.97
C GLU A 21 14.81 6.02 -26.92
N GLY A 22 16.01 5.64 -26.46
CA GLY A 22 17.00 4.90 -27.23
C GLY A 22 16.81 3.38 -27.19
N ASN A 23 16.12 2.87 -26.17
CA ASN A 23 15.91 1.43 -25.96
C ASN A 23 14.43 1.01 -25.86
N GLY A 24 13.50 1.95 -25.77
CA GLY A 24 12.05 1.71 -25.74
C GLY A 24 11.28 2.38 -26.89
N ILE A 25 9.96 2.28 -26.80
CA ILE A 25 9.01 2.93 -27.70
C ILE A 25 8.26 4.00 -26.92
N THR A 26 8.39 5.25 -27.37
CA THR A 26 7.66 6.38 -26.79
C THR A 26 6.21 6.38 -27.24
N ILE A 27 5.30 6.53 -26.28
CA ILE A 27 3.87 6.76 -26.51
C ILE A 27 3.64 8.28 -26.61
N THR A 28 2.82 8.69 -27.57
CA THR A 28 2.43 10.09 -27.76
C THR A 28 0.92 10.27 -27.58
N THR A 29 0.46 11.50 -27.36
CA THR A 29 -0.95 11.87 -27.27
C THR A 29 -1.80 11.26 -28.38
N GLY A 30 -3.00 10.77 -28.02
CA GLY A 30 -3.93 10.07 -28.90
C GLY A 30 -3.97 8.57 -28.67
N GLU A 31 -4.65 7.86 -29.57
CA GLU A 31 -4.75 6.40 -29.57
C GLU A 31 -3.59 5.80 -30.38
N ASN A 32 -2.85 4.87 -29.79
CA ASN A 32 -1.77 4.15 -30.45
C ASN A 32 -1.94 2.64 -30.25
N SER A 33 -1.53 1.88 -31.26
CA SER A 33 -1.43 0.42 -31.16
C SER A 33 -0.15 0.00 -31.87
N THR A 34 0.82 -0.50 -31.11
CA THR A 34 2.13 -0.87 -31.65
C THR A 34 2.76 -1.99 -30.84
N ASN A 35 3.35 -2.95 -31.53
CA ASN A 35 3.99 -4.13 -30.94
C ASN A 35 3.15 -4.93 -29.94
N GLY A 36 1.82 -4.89 -30.02
CA GLY A 36 0.94 -5.57 -29.06
C GLY A 36 0.78 -4.80 -27.75
N VAL A 37 1.02 -3.49 -27.77
CA VAL A 37 0.63 -2.54 -26.73
C VAL A 37 -0.37 -1.57 -27.33
N ASN A 38 -1.51 -1.40 -26.64
CA ASN A 38 -2.51 -0.40 -26.97
C ASN A 38 -2.44 0.71 -25.93
N SER A 39 -2.41 1.96 -26.37
CA SER A 39 -2.40 3.11 -25.48
C SER A 39 -3.35 4.22 -25.91
N ILE A 40 -3.85 4.94 -24.91
CA ILE A 40 -4.68 6.13 -25.08
C ILE A 40 -4.11 7.18 -24.14
N VAL A 41 -3.71 8.32 -24.70
CA VAL A 41 -3.27 9.48 -23.92
C VAL A 41 -4.14 10.67 -24.30
N VAL A 42 -4.91 11.18 -23.33
CA VAL A 42 -5.81 12.32 -23.52
C VAL A 42 -5.30 13.49 -22.70
N GLU A 43 -5.22 14.65 -23.33
CA GLU A 43 -4.83 15.91 -22.68
C GLU A 43 -5.98 16.92 -22.87
N ASP A 44 -6.98 16.89 -21.99
CA ASP A 44 -8.08 17.87 -21.96
C ASP A 44 -8.06 18.64 -20.63
N SER A 45 -9.19 18.71 -19.91
CA SER A 45 -9.23 19.28 -18.56
C SER A 45 -8.54 18.40 -17.52
N LEU A 46 -8.51 17.10 -17.78
CA LEU A 46 -7.78 16.09 -17.02
C LEU A 46 -6.89 15.32 -18.00
N LYS A 47 -5.76 14.84 -17.51
CA LYS A 47 -4.81 14.05 -18.28
C LYS A 47 -4.94 12.57 -17.92
N ASP A 48 -5.30 11.79 -18.93
CA ASP A 48 -5.54 10.35 -18.82
C ASP A 48 -4.47 9.60 -19.60
N ILE A 49 -3.84 8.60 -18.98
CA ILE A 49 -2.89 7.68 -19.60
C ILE A 49 -3.40 6.26 -19.38
N ILE A 50 -3.75 5.57 -20.46
CA ILE A 50 -4.18 4.17 -20.42
C ILE A 50 -3.23 3.37 -21.30
N VAL A 51 -2.58 2.34 -20.76
CA VAL A 51 -1.60 1.51 -21.50
C VAL A 51 -1.79 0.03 -21.16
N ASN A 52 -2.07 -0.79 -22.17
CA ASN A 52 -2.32 -2.22 -22.00
C ASN A 52 -1.43 -3.03 -22.94
N ALA A 53 -0.69 -3.99 -22.40
CA ALA A 53 -0.03 -5.02 -23.20
C ALA A 53 -0.99 -6.19 -23.49
N ASP A 54 -0.92 -6.76 -24.69
CA ASP A 54 -1.75 -7.89 -25.12
C ASP A 54 -1.41 -9.19 -24.36
N GLU A 55 -0.17 -9.31 -23.85
CA GLU A 55 0.34 -10.49 -23.14
C GLU A 55 1.30 -10.10 -22.03
N TRP A 56 1.06 -10.62 -20.82
CA TRP A 56 1.97 -10.50 -19.69
C TRP A 56 3.31 -11.20 -19.95
N ASN A 57 4.42 -10.54 -19.60
CA ASN A 57 5.78 -11.03 -19.89
C ASN A 57 6.06 -11.25 -21.39
N GLY A 58 5.41 -10.46 -22.25
CA GLY A 58 5.67 -10.42 -23.69
C GLY A 58 7.14 -10.10 -23.99
N VAL A 59 7.72 -10.76 -24.99
CA VAL A 59 9.19 -10.72 -25.23
C VAL A 59 9.73 -9.29 -25.43
N ASP A 60 8.96 -8.42 -26.07
CA ASP A 60 9.41 -7.08 -26.46
C ASP A 60 8.86 -5.94 -25.56
N ASN A 61 7.85 -6.22 -24.72
CA ASN A 61 7.11 -5.19 -23.96
C ASN A 61 6.83 -5.65 -22.52
N LYS A 62 7.90 -5.87 -21.74
CA LYS A 62 7.78 -6.31 -20.34
C LYS A 62 7.70 -5.15 -19.37
N GLU A 63 8.22 -4.00 -19.78
CA GLU A 63 8.48 -2.88 -18.91
C GLU A 63 7.78 -1.64 -19.45
N ILE A 64 7.30 -0.79 -18.54
CA ILE A 64 6.78 0.54 -18.85
C ILE A 64 7.30 1.54 -17.82
N ARG A 65 7.64 2.74 -18.31
CA ARG A 65 8.01 3.90 -17.52
C ARG A 65 7.09 5.06 -17.89
N ILE A 66 6.47 5.66 -16.89
CA ILE A 66 5.73 6.90 -16.97
C ILE A 66 6.44 7.90 -16.07
N ASP A 67 7.14 8.85 -16.67
CA ASP A 67 7.61 10.04 -15.97
C ASP A 67 6.80 11.17 -16.57
N GLU A 68 5.57 11.37 -16.09
CA GLU A 68 4.66 12.38 -16.62
C GLU A 68 3.48 12.61 -15.68
N ASN A 69 3.12 13.88 -15.46
CA ASN A 69 1.98 14.25 -14.62
C ASN A 69 0.68 13.85 -15.31
N ALA A 70 -0.18 13.12 -14.62
CA ALA A 70 -1.49 12.69 -15.05
C ALA A 70 -2.46 12.59 -13.86
N ASP A 71 -3.74 12.78 -14.15
CA ASP A 71 -4.81 12.63 -13.17
C ASP A 71 -5.28 11.17 -13.10
N PHE A 72 -5.19 10.45 -14.22
CA PHE A 72 -5.56 9.05 -14.32
C PHE A 72 -4.48 8.27 -15.07
N ILE A 73 -3.95 7.23 -14.43
CA ILE A 73 -3.01 6.27 -15.03
C ILE A 73 -3.61 4.88 -14.88
N GLN A 74 -3.78 4.18 -16.00
CA GLN A 74 -4.20 2.78 -16.01
C GLN A 74 -3.20 1.95 -16.81
N ILE A 75 -2.62 0.94 -16.17
CA ILE A 75 -1.61 0.04 -16.75
C ILE A 75 -2.05 -1.40 -16.59
N ASP A 76 -1.94 -2.21 -17.64
CA ASP A 76 -2.23 -3.65 -17.56
C ASP A 76 -1.19 -4.52 -18.30
N ASN A 77 -0.90 -5.68 -17.72
CA ASN A 77 -0.07 -6.76 -18.26
C ASN A 77 1.41 -6.41 -18.48
N PHE A 78 1.99 -5.56 -17.65
CA PHE A 78 3.43 -5.32 -17.61
C PHE A 78 4.09 -6.08 -16.47
N VAL A 79 5.31 -6.59 -16.67
CA VAL A 79 6.06 -7.24 -15.60
C VAL A 79 6.60 -6.21 -14.62
N ASP A 80 7.02 -5.06 -15.12
CA ASP A 80 7.75 -4.05 -14.37
C ASP A 80 7.28 -2.65 -14.75
N VAL A 81 6.89 -1.87 -13.75
CA VAL A 81 6.27 -0.55 -13.92
C VAL A 81 7.05 0.48 -13.12
N GLU A 82 7.46 1.57 -13.75
CA GLU A 82 7.93 2.77 -13.06
C GLU A 82 6.95 3.92 -13.34
N ILE A 83 6.49 4.58 -12.29
CA ILE A 83 5.66 5.78 -12.38
C ILE A 83 6.28 6.85 -11.50
N VAL A 84 6.51 8.02 -12.09
CA VAL A 84 6.80 9.27 -11.39
C VAL A 84 5.70 10.25 -11.82
N ASN A 85 4.82 10.59 -10.89
CA ASN A 85 3.61 11.36 -11.17
C ASN A 85 3.42 12.46 -10.12
N GLY A 86 3.66 13.73 -10.48
CA GLY A 86 3.34 14.87 -9.62
C GLY A 86 2.05 15.53 -10.05
N ALA A 87 0.90 14.94 -9.74
CA ALA A 87 -0.40 15.43 -10.22
C ALA A 87 -0.67 16.87 -9.76
N GLU A 88 -1.15 17.72 -10.67
CA GLU A 88 -1.29 19.16 -10.41
C GLU A 88 -2.72 19.59 -10.01
N ASN A 89 -3.71 18.69 -10.14
CA ASN A 89 -5.11 18.99 -9.86
C ASN A 89 -5.55 18.62 -8.43
N GLY A 90 -4.58 18.26 -7.57
CA GLY A 90 -4.81 17.90 -6.16
C GLY A 90 -5.40 16.50 -5.96
N PHE A 91 -5.41 15.66 -7.00
CA PHE A 91 -5.82 14.27 -6.94
C PHE A 91 -5.16 13.49 -8.08
N SER A 92 -4.84 12.21 -7.85
CA SER A 92 -4.55 11.27 -8.92
C SER A 92 -5.13 9.88 -8.67
N HIS A 93 -5.38 9.13 -9.74
CA HIS A 93 -5.76 7.73 -9.66
C HIS A 93 -4.84 6.89 -10.54
N ILE A 94 -4.18 5.91 -9.92
CA ILE A 94 -3.21 5.02 -10.55
C ILE A 94 -3.71 3.58 -10.35
N GLU A 95 -4.12 2.92 -11.42
CA GLU A 95 -4.51 1.51 -11.42
C GLU A 95 -3.49 0.70 -12.23
N ILE A 96 -2.83 -0.27 -11.60
CA ILE A 96 -1.82 -1.13 -12.22
C ILE A 96 -2.24 -2.59 -12.01
N MET A 97 -2.64 -3.26 -13.08
CA MET A 97 -3.10 -4.65 -13.02
C MET A 97 -2.11 -5.61 -13.68
N ASN A 98 -2.09 -6.84 -13.16
CA ASN A 98 -1.23 -7.91 -13.63
C ASN A 98 0.26 -7.54 -13.62
N VAL A 99 0.74 -6.93 -12.52
CA VAL A 99 2.12 -6.46 -12.39
C VAL A 99 2.92 -7.31 -11.41
N LYS A 100 4.20 -7.54 -11.71
CA LYS A 100 5.08 -8.37 -10.87
C LYS A 100 5.87 -7.53 -9.87
N ARG A 101 6.32 -6.35 -10.30
CA ARG A 101 7.12 -5.41 -9.52
C ARG A 101 6.91 -4.00 -10.02
N GLY A 102 7.17 -3.00 -9.19
CA GLY A 102 7.11 -1.63 -9.65
C GLY A 102 7.65 -0.61 -8.65
N SER A 103 7.90 0.60 -9.16
CA SER A 103 8.22 1.78 -8.37
C SER A 103 7.21 2.85 -8.72
N ILE A 104 6.45 3.32 -7.74
CA ILE A 104 5.43 4.34 -7.90
C ILE A 104 5.78 5.48 -6.95
N ASP A 105 6.05 6.65 -7.51
CA ASP A 105 6.43 7.86 -6.78
C ASP A 105 5.45 8.98 -7.14
N THR A 106 4.62 9.35 -6.17
CA THR A 106 3.75 10.54 -6.22
C THR A 106 4.17 11.61 -5.20
N SER A 107 5.30 11.43 -4.54
CA SER A 107 5.80 12.27 -3.43
C SER A 107 6.05 13.74 -3.77
N ALA A 108 6.12 14.06 -5.07
CA ALA A 108 6.39 15.41 -5.55
C ALA A 108 5.15 16.33 -5.55
N SER A 109 3.94 15.81 -5.29
CA SER A 109 2.69 16.58 -5.27
C SER A 109 2.01 16.61 -3.90
N ASP A 110 1.19 17.64 -3.71
CA ASP A 110 0.25 17.78 -2.59
C ASP A 110 -1.15 17.33 -3.08
N SER A 111 -1.30 16.05 -3.39
CA SER A 111 -2.49 15.46 -4.02
C SER A 111 -3.03 14.29 -3.23
N ASP A 112 -4.35 14.14 -3.18
CA ASP A 112 -4.98 12.91 -2.70
C ASP A 112 -4.82 11.82 -3.77
N ASP A 113 -3.95 10.85 -3.54
CA ASP A 113 -3.60 9.82 -4.51
C ASP A 113 -4.30 8.49 -4.24
N SER A 114 -4.87 7.90 -5.28
CA SER A 114 -5.53 6.59 -5.22
C SER A 114 -4.76 5.58 -6.05
N ILE A 115 -3.94 4.76 -5.40
CA ILE A 115 -3.05 3.76 -6.00
C ILE A 115 -3.65 2.36 -5.78
N VAL A 116 -3.92 1.64 -6.87
CA VAL A 116 -4.44 0.26 -6.85
C VAL A 116 -3.49 -0.65 -7.63
N ILE A 117 -3.00 -1.71 -6.98
CA ILE A 117 -2.02 -2.63 -7.56
C ILE A 117 -2.54 -4.07 -7.51
N GLY A 118 -2.77 -4.65 -8.69
CA GLY A 118 -3.06 -6.07 -8.88
C GLY A 118 -1.80 -6.90 -9.10
N VAL A 119 -1.36 -7.58 -8.04
CA VAL A 119 -0.10 -8.33 -8.00
C VAL A 119 -0.21 -9.66 -8.75
N ASN A 120 0.66 -9.86 -9.75
CA ASN A 120 0.81 -11.11 -10.50
C ASN A 120 2.29 -11.55 -10.52
N SER A 121 2.61 -12.52 -9.67
CA SER A 121 3.94 -13.10 -9.52
C SER A 121 4.06 -14.49 -10.18
N ASN A 122 5.28 -14.85 -10.58
CA ASN A 122 5.60 -16.16 -11.12
C ASN A 122 5.97 -17.20 -10.05
N ASN A 123 7.01 -16.95 -9.26
CA ASN A 123 7.53 -17.80 -8.19
C ASN A 123 8.60 -17.05 -7.36
N ASP A 124 9.07 -17.71 -6.30
CA ASP A 124 10.06 -17.24 -5.33
C ASP A 124 11.53 -17.19 -5.82
N HIS A 125 11.80 -17.48 -7.10
CA HIS A 125 13.17 -17.44 -7.65
C HIS A 125 13.52 -16.10 -8.31
N TRP A 126 12.59 -15.15 -8.30
CA TRP A 126 12.74 -13.86 -8.96
C TRP A 126 12.23 -12.75 -8.06
N ASP A 127 12.79 -11.56 -8.22
CA ASP A 127 12.37 -10.38 -7.47
C ASP A 127 10.92 -10.02 -7.82
N ASN A 128 10.07 -9.97 -6.79
CA ASN A 128 8.69 -9.47 -6.83
C ASN A 128 8.62 -8.38 -5.77
N ASP A 129 8.86 -7.15 -6.17
CA ASP A 129 9.13 -6.06 -5.23
C ASP A 129 8.37 -4.81 -5.66
N PHE A 130 7.73 -4.14 -4.71
CA PHE A 130 7.06 -2.87 -4.93
C PHE A 130 7.62 -1.82 -4.00
N HIS A 131 7.99 -0.68 -4.57
CA HIS A 131 8.33 0.51 -3.81
C HIS A 131 7.31 1.60 -4.12
N ILE A 132 6.61 2.07 -3.09
CA ILE A 132 5.54 3.06 -3.22
C ILE A 132 5.87 4.22 -2.27
N GLU A 133 5.99 5.42 -2.83
CA GLU A 133 6.24 6.65 -2.07
C GLU A 133 5.18 7.68 -2.48
N THR A 134 4.32 8.05 -1.54
CA THR A 134 3.32 9.12 -1.75
C THR A 134 3.72 10.40 -1.01
N GLY A 135 2.92 11.45 -1.20
CA GLY A 135 3.31 12.83 -0.90
C GLY A 135 2.59 13.40 0.30
N THR A 136 2.06 14.61 0.13
CA THR A 136 1.10 15.14 1.10
C THR A 136 -0.31 14.96 0.54
N GLY A 137 -1.27 14.54 1.37
CA GLY A 137 -2.61 14.24 0.86
C GLY A 137 -3.47 13.47 1.84
N SER A 138 -4.57 12.91 1.36
CA SER A 138 -5.18 11.74 1.98
C SER A 138 -5.15 10.62 0.96
N ASP A 139 -4.09 9.83 1.04
CA ASP A 139 -3.71 8.84 0.05
C ASP A 139 -4.35 7.48 0.36
N MET A 140 -4.61 6.71 -0.69
CA MET A 140 -5.12 5.35 -0.59
C MET A 140 -4.23 4.45 -1.43
N ILE A 141 -3.58 3.49 -0.79
CA ILE A 141 -2.70 2.50 -1.41
C ILE A 141 -3.30 1.13 -1.17
N LYS A 142 -3.83 0.50 -2.22
CA LYS A 142 -4.41 -0.84 -2.16
C LYS A 142 -3.62 -1.83 -3.00
N MET A 143 -3.21 -2.93 -2.39
CA MET A 143 -2.58 -4.06 -3.07
C MET A 143 -3.47 -5.31 -2.96
N MET A 144 -3.66 -6.01 -4.07
CA MET A 144 -4.52 -7.20 -4.14
C MET A 144 -3.86 -8.36 -4.88
N ASP A 145 -4.15 -9.60 -4.45
CA ASP A 145 -3.74 -10.80 -5.15
C ASP A 145 -4.50 -10.94 -6.47
N VAL A 146 -3.79 -10.83 -7.59
CA VAL A 146 -4.29 -11.34 -8.87
C VAL A 146 -3.81 -12.77 -9.07
N ASN A 147 -2.52 -13.02 -8.76
CA ASN A 147 -1.92 -14.35 -8.82
C ASN A 147 -0.58 -14.38 -8.06
N ASN A 148 -0.46 -15.27 -7.09
CA ASN A 148 0.76 -15.61 -6.36
C ASN A 148 1.43 -14.48 -5.56
N SER A 149 0.65 -13.56 -4.97
CA SER A 149 1.18 -12.47 -4.14
C SER A 149 1.98 -12.93 -2.91
N GLN A 150 1.91 -14.20 -2.48
CA GLN A 150 2.73 -14.74 -1.39
C GLN A 150 4.25 -14.60 -1.64
N TYR A 151 4.68 -14.40 -2.88
CA TYR A 151 6.10 -14.19 -3.24
C TYR A 151 6.52 -12.72 -3.31
N THR A 152 5.60 -11.81 -3.05
CA THR A 152 5.81 -10.36 -3.16
C THR A 152 6.36 -9.78 -1.87
N GLU A 153 7.36 -8.93 -2.03
CA GLU A 153 7.92 -7.98 -1.08
C GLU A 153 7.38 -6.58 -1.43
N PHE A 154 7.26 -5.72 -0.43
CA PHE A 154 6.86 -4.33 -0.64
C PHE A 154 7.43 -3.42 0.44
N ASP A 155 7.61 -2.16 0.06
CA ASP A 155 8.04 -1.05 0.89
C ASP A 155 7.16 0.15 0.54
N ILE A 156 6.30 0.54 1.48
CA ILE A 156 5.30 1.59 1.30
C ILE A 156 5.61 2.72 2.29
N ASN A 157 5.70 3.94 1.79
CA ASN A 157 5.73 5.17 2.58
C ASN A 157 4.56 6.05 2.14
N ALA A 158 3.59 6.26 3.03
CA ALA A 158 2.37 7.01 2.74
C ALA A 158 2.53 8.55 2.89
N GLY A 159 3.61 9.02 3.50
CA GLY A 159 3.94 10.45 3.51
C GLY A 159 3.27 11.24 4.64
N GLU A 160 2.77 12.45 4.34
CA GLU A 160 2.04 13.29 5.31
C GLU A 160 0.56 13.29 4.95
N GLY A 161 -0.33 13.06 5.92
CA GLY A 161 -1.74 13.02 5.59
C GLY A 161 -2.58 12.15 6.48
N ASN A 162 -3.78 11.84 6.00
CA ASN A 162 -4.62 10.84 6.61
C ASN A 162 -4.77 9.72 5.60
N ASP A 163 -3.88 8.75 5.68
CA ASP A 163 -3.64 7.80 4.61
C ASP A 163 -4.25 6.43 4.93
N THR A 164 -4.45 5.63 3.89
CA THR A 164 -4.95 4.27 4.03
C THR A 164 -4.11 3.31 3.21
N VAL A 165 -3.49 2.35 3.88
CA VAL A 165 -2.76 1.25 3.26
C VAL A 165 -3.59 -0.03 3.41
N ASP A 166 -4.13 -0.55 2.30
CA ASP A 166 -4.90 -1.79 2.27
C ASP A 166 -4.14 -2.91 1.56
N VAL A 167 -3.59 -3.82 2.36
CA VAL A 167 -2.88 -5.03 1.91
C VAL A 167 -3.64 -6.31 2.25
N SER A 168 -4.91 -6.17 2.65
CA SER A 168 -5.72 -7.27 3.14
C SER A 168 -6.11 -8.32 2.09
N ASP A 169 -6.08 -7.93 0.82
CA ASP A 169 -6.37 -8.82 -0.30
C ASP A 169 -5.13 -9.59 -0.80
N LEU A 170 -3.97 -9.42 -0.15
CA LEU A 170 -2.77 -10.21 -0.45
C LEU A 170 -2.81 -11.59 0.23
N LEU A 171 -2.05 -12.53 -0.33
CA LEU A 171 -1.76 -13.80 0.33
C LEU A 171 -0.63 -13.61 1.35
N ALA A 172 -0.73 -14.34 2.48
CA ALA A 172 0.33 -14.38 3.47
C ALA A 172 1.67 -14.77 2.84
N ALA A 173 2.77 -14.18 3.30
CA ALA A 173 4.09 -14.40 2.73
C ALA A 173 4.46 -15.90 2.77
N GLU A 174 5.09 -16.39 1.69
CA GLU A 174 5.58 -17.78 1.63
C GLU A 174 6.71 -18.00 2.65
N LYS A 175 7.52 -16.97 2.91
CA LYS A 175 8.69 -17.02 3.80
C LYS A 175 8.67 -15.85 4.77
N SER A 176 8.94 -16.14 6.03
CA SER A 176 9.12 -15.13 7.08
C SER A 176 10.34 -14.21 6.89
N SER A 177 11.14 -14.42 5.84
CA SER A 177 12.28 -13.55 5.49
C SER A 177 11.93 -12.55 4.40
N GLN A 178 10.71 -12.60 3.86
CA GLN A 178 10.26 -11.60 2.88
C GLN A 178 10.06 -10.28 3.58
N LEU A 179 10.51 -9.20 2.94
CA LEU A 179 10.38 -7.84 3.45
C LEU A 179 9.03 -7.26 3.00
N ARG A 180 8.14 -7.03 3.95
CA ARG A 180 6.84 -6.39 3.74
C ARG A 180 6.73 -5.30 4.78
N HIS A 181 6.90 -4.06 4.35
CA HIS A 181 6.94 -2.90 5.24
C HIS A 181 5.95 -1.84 4.78
N ALA A 182 5.23 -1.26 5.73
CA ALA A 182 4.35 -0.12 5.50
C ALA A 182 4.60 0.94 6.58
N ASP A 183 4.83 2.18 6.15
CA ASP A 183 4.93 3.37 6.99
C ASP A 183 3.76 4.29 6.66
N GLY A 184 2.90 4.54 7.64
CA GLY A 184 1.78 5.47 7.54
C GLY A 184 2.22 6.94 7.53
N GLY A 185 3.39 7.24 8.09
CA GLY A 185 3.94 8.59 8.10
C GLY A 185 3.35 9.51 9.17
N GLU A 186 3.05 10.75 8.80
CA GLU A 186 2.46 11.75 9.73
C GLU A 186 0.97 11.94 9.48
N GLY A 187 0.12 11.52 10.41
CA GLY A 187 -1.21 12.07 10.59
C GLY A 187 -2.19 11.11 11.26
N LEU A 188 -3.28 10.76 10.57
CA LEU A 188 -4.24 9.77 11.06
C LEU A 188 -4.36 8.66 10.03
N ASP A 189 -3.57 7.62 10.22
CA ASP A 189 -3.31 6.62 9.20
C ASP A 189 -3.94 5.27 9.54
N VAL A 190 -4.44 4.59 8.50
CA VAL A 190 -5.16 3.33 8.61
C VAL A 190 -4.44 2.22 7.85
N LEU A 191 -4.07 1.15 8.54
CA LEU A 191 -3.61 -0.10 7.93
C LEU A 191 -4.76 -1.11 7.89
N VAL A 192 -5.15 -1.55 6.69
CA VAL A 192 -6.08 -2.66 6.51
C VAL A 192 -5.29 -3.92 6.13
N THR A 193 -5.36 -4.96 6.97
CA THR A 193 -4.50 -6.15 6.89
C THR A 193 -5.28 -7.46 6.94
N ASN A 194 -4.67 -8.52 6.42
CA ASN A 194 -5.14 -9.91 6.55
C ASN A 194 -4.58 -10.61 7.81
N GLY A 195 -3.80 -9.90 8.63
CA GLY A 195 -3.12 -10.45 9.80
C GLY A 195 -1.88 -11.28 9.48
N ASP A 196 -1.27 -11.10 8.31
CA ASP A 196 0.03 -11.68 8.00
C ASP A 196 1.12 -11.08 8.92
N ALA A 197 1.59 -11.89 9.86
CA ALA A 197 2.62 -11.53 10.84
C ALA A 197 4.00 -11.20 10.23
N THR A 198 4.17 -11.30 8.91
CA THR A 198 5.40 -10.87 8.22
C THR A 198 5.35 -9.40 7.78
N ILE A 199 4.20 -8.73 7.90
CA ILE A 199 4.07 -7.31 7.64
C ILE A 199 4.59 -6.56 8.85
N ASP A 200 5.68 -5.83 8.65
CA ASP A 200 6.22 -4.84 9.57
C ASP A 200 5.56 -3.48 9.28
N PHE A 201 5.16 -2.74 10.31
CA PHE A 201 4.50 -1.46 10.11
C PHE A 201 4.71 -0.45 11.24
N GLU A 202 4.71 0.83 10.87
CA GLU A 202 4.83 1.98 11.76
C GLU A 202 3.99 3.17 11.28
N GLY A 203 3.77 4.13 12.18
CA GLY A 203 3.04 5.36 11.84
C GLY A 203 1.55 5.17 11.57
N PHE A 204 0.91 4.14 12.14
CA PHE A 204 -0.55 3.94 12.02
C PHE A 204 -1.26 4.10 13.36
N GLU A 205 -2.30 4.92 13.39
CA GLU A 205 -3.19 5.03 14.56
C GLU A 205 -4.31 3.98 14.57
N VAL A 206 -4.63 3.41 13.40
CA VAL A 206 -5.69 2.40 13.24
C VAL A 206 -5.18 1.19 12.45
N VAL A 207 -5.40 0.00 12.99
CA VAL A 207 -5.18 -1.27 12.30
C VAL A 207 -6.48 -2.04 12.23
N GLU A 208 -6.94 -2.33 11.00
CA GLU A 208 -8.17 -3.05 10.73
C GLU A 208 -7.89 -4.41 10.08
N GLY A 209 -8.44 -5.48 10.66
CA GLY A 209 -8.45 -6.78 10.02
C GLY A 209 -9.59 -6.99 9.03
N THR A 210 -9.59 -8.17 8.41
CA THR A 210 -10.72 -8.66 7.59
C THR A 210 -11.67 -9.59 8.34
N GLY A 211 -11.43 -9.77 9.64
CA GLY A 211 -12.17 -10.66 10.53
C GLY A 211 -11.28 -11.33 11.56
N PHE A 212 -11.90 -12.07 12.47
CA PHE A 212 -11.25 -12.77 13.59
C PHE A 212 -10.70 -14.17 13.22
N ASP A 213 -10.25 -14.35 11.97
CA ASP A 213 -9.62 -15.60 11.51
C ASP A 213 -8.07 -15.53 11.58
N ALA A 214 -7.52 -14.34 11.83
CA ALA A 214 -6.10 -14.08 12.01
C ALA A 214 -5.86 -13.35 13.35
N THR A 215 -4.64 -13.43 13.85
CA THR A 215 -4.22 -12.82 15.11
C THR A 215 -3.06 -11.87 14.86
N LEU A 216 -3.19 -10.62 15.31
CA LEU A 216 -2.13 -9.63 15.32
C LEU A 216 -1.38 -9.71 16.66
N SER A 217 -0.10 -10.05 16.60
CA SER A 217 0.78 -9.99 17.77
C SER A 217 1.26 -8.56 17.99
N LEU A 218 0.99 -8.00 19.17
CA LEU A 218 1.43 -6.67 19.59
C LEU A 218 2.60 -6.80 20.55
N ASP A 219 3.80 -6.51 20.06
CA ASP A 219 5.02 -6.44 20.86
C ASP A 219 5.39 -4.99 21.24
N SER A 220 6.54 -4.83 21.91
CA SER A 220 6.99 -3.52 22.39
C SER A 220 7.34 -2.57 21.25
N ASP A 221 7.93 -3.08 20.18
CA ASP A 221 8.40 -2.26 19.06
C ASP A 221 7.19 -1.75 18.25
N LEU A 222 6.23 -2.63 17.94
CA LEU A 222 5.00 -2.26 17.24
C LEU A 222 4.20 -1.22 18.03
N LEU A 223 4.03 -1.42 19.35
CA LEU A 223 3.35 -0.44 20.19
C LEU A 223 4.11 0.89 20.26
N ALA A 224 5.43 0.87 20.35
CA ALA A 224 6.24 2.10 20.39
C ALA A 224 6.14 2.93 19.11
N ASN A 225 5.94 2.28 17.97
CA ASN A 225 5.92 2.91 16.66
C ASN A 225 4.53 3.34 16.18
N ASN A 226 3.46 2.93 16.88
CA ASN A 226 2.08 3.14 16.41
C ASN A 226 1.14 3.70 17.50
N ALA A 227 1.39 3.44 18.79
CA ALA A 227 0.45 3.82 19.83
C ALA A 227 0.65 5.29 20.28
N ASP A 228 -0.31 6.15 19.93
CA ASP A 228 -0.43 7.46 20.57
C ASP A 228 -0.68 7.31 22.09
N LEU A 229 0.01 8.10 22.91
CA LEU A 229 -0.07 7.97 24.36
C LEU A 229 -1.39 8.50 24.95
N GLU A 230 -2.08 9.41 24.26
CA GLU A 230 -3.32 10.05 24.73
C GLU A 230 -4.57 9.27 24.29
N LEU A 231 -4.65 8.91 23.00
CA LEU A 231 -5.80 8.23 22.42
C LEU A 231 -5.58 6.71 22.36
N GLY A 232 -4.37 6.27 22.04
CA GLY A 232 -4.04 4.86 21.86
C GLY A 232 -4.20 4.37 20.44
N LEU A 233 -3.53 3.24 20.16
CA LEU A 233 -3.71 2.48 18.92
C LEU A 233 -5.11 1.87 18.89
N VAL A 234 -5.83 2.00 17.78
CA VAL A 234 -7.10 1.30 17.55
C VAL A 234 -6.83 0.03 16.76
N VAL A 235 -7.24 -1.13 17.30
CA VAL A 235 -7.14 -2.42 16.61
C VAL A 235 -8.52 -3.05 16.52
N SER A 236 -9.03 -3.18 15.30
CA SER A 236 -10.43 -3.51 15.02
C SER A 236 -10.53 -4.70 14.07
N ASN A 237 -11.57 -5.52 14.23
CA ASN A 237 -11.92 -6.62 13.33
C ASN A 237 -10.77 -7.63 13.09
N ILE A 238 -9.94 -7.86 14.11
CA ILE A 238 -8.85 -8.85 14.15
C ILE A 238 -8.63 -9.34 15.59
N ASP A 239 -8.26 -10.61 15.79
CA ASP A 239 -7.87 -11.08 17.11
C ASP A 239 -6.52 -10.45 17.50
N VAL A 240 -6.32 -10.18 18.80
CA VAL A 240 -5.11 -9.55 19.30
C VAL A 240 -4.38 -10.47 20.28
N GLU A 241 -3.07 -10.62 20.11
CA GLU A 241 -2.18 -11.26 21.07
C GLU A 241 -1.20 -10.23 21.64
N ILE A 242 -1.40 -9.82 22.89
CA ILE A 242 -0.52 -8.87 23.59
C ILE A 242 0.64 -9.63 24.23
N GLU A 243 1.87 -9.38 23.80
CA GLU A 243 3.09 -10.03 24.33
C GLU A 243 3.66 -9.35 25.60
N ALA A 244 2.78 -8.71 26.38
CA ALA A 244 3.15 -7.90 27.54
C ALA A 244 2.09 -7.97 28.66
N ASP A 245 2.42 -7.41 29.83
CA ASP A 245 1.44 -7.24 30.89
C ASP A 245 0.43 -6.15 30.46
N TYR A 246 -0.86 -6.37 30.72
CA TYR A 246 -1.89 -5.39 30.41
C TYR A 246 -2.91 -5.26 31.54
N THR A 247 -3.60 -4.13 31.55
CA THR A 247 -4.75 -3.88 32.43
C THR A 247 -5.89 -3.28 31.64
N VAL A 248 -7.10 -3.78 31.85
CA VAL A 248 -8.31 -3.14 31.32
C VAL A 248 -8.60 -1.87 32.11
N THR A 249 -8.79 -0.76 31.41
CA THR A 249 -9.04 0.56 31.97
C THR A 249 -10.44 1.06 31.60
N GLU A 250 -10.91 2.08 32.32
CA GLU A 250 -12.10 2.81 31.88
C GLU A 250 -11.74 3.65 30.66
N MET A 251 -12.49 3.46 29.57
CA MET A 251 -12.36 4.31 28.38
C MET A 251 -12.63 5.77 28.75
N THR A 252 -11.77 6.66 28.30
CA THR A 252 -11.93 8.10 28.54
C THR A 252 -12.93 8.72 27.56
N ASP A 253 -13.49 9.88 27.93
CA ASP A 253 -14.39 10.64 27.02
C ASP A 253 -13.69 10.98 25.69
N ALA A 254 -12.38 11.27 25.72
CA ALA A 254 -11.59 11.59 24.52
C ALA A 254 -11.42 10.37 23.61
N GLN A 255 -11.20 9.18 24.18
CA GLN A 255 -11.12 7.94 23.41
C GLN A 255 -12.47 7.56 22.80
N ALA A 256 -13.57 7.77 23.52
CA ALA A 256 -14.91 7.53 23.00
C ALA A 256 -15.27 8.50 21.85
N GLU A 257 -14.88 9.78 21.97
CA GLU A 257 -15.03 10.77 20.88
C GLU A 257 -14.15 10.41 19.68
N TYR A 258 -12.91 9.97 19.93
CA TYR A 258 -12.01 9.51 18.88
C TYR A 258 -12.55 8.31 18.09
N LEU A 259 -13.10 7.30 18.78
CA LEU A 259 -13.76 6.17 18.12
C LEU A 259 -14.99 6.63 17.31
N ASP A 260 -15.81 7.54 17.82
CA ASP A 260 -16.97 8.09 17.08
C ASP A 260 -16.54 8.86 15.82
N GLU A 261 -15.43 9.62 15.88
CA GLU A 261 -14.84 10.30 14.73
C GLU A 261 -14.34 9.33 13.66
N LEU A 262 -13.80 8.18 14.06
CA LEU A 262 -13.43 7.07 13.19
C LEU A 262 -14.64 6.26 12.67
N GLY A 263 -15.85 6.53 13.18
CA GLY A 263 -17.08 5.82 12.80
C GLY A 263 -17.34 4.52 13.58
N TYR A 264 -16.66 4.32 14.70
CA TYR A 264 -16.82 3.20 15.62
C TYR A 264 -17.77 3.50 16.77
N GLU A 265 -18.52 2.49 17.20
CA GLU A 265 -19.32 2.58 18.42
C GLU A 265 -18.42 2.25 19.63
N ALA A 266 -18.16 3.24 20.48
CA ALA A 266 -17.26 3.09 21.63
C ALA A 266 -17.64 1.93 22.58
N ASP A 267 -18.93 1.58 22.68
CA ASP A 267 -19.43 0.46 23.49
C ASP A 267 -18.96 -0.92 22.98
N ASP A 268 -18.51 -1.02 21.73
CA ASP A 268 -17.98 -2.25 21.14
C ASP A 268 -16.48 -2.45 21.45
N PHE A 269 -15.81 -1.43 22.00
CA PHE A 269 -14.37 -1.43 22.25
C PHE A 269 -14.02 -1.53 23.74
N THR A 270 -12.87 -2.15 24.01
CA THR A 270 -12.24 -2.20 25.33
C THR A 270 -10.97 -1.37 25.32
N ALA A 271 -10.82 -0.50 26.34
CA ALA A 271 -9.58 0.24 26.57
C ALA A 271 -8.61 -0.56 27.45
N LEU A 272 -7.35 -0.61 27.01
CA LEU A 272 -6.27 -1.33 27.65
C LEU A 272 -5.08 -0.39 27.87
N THR A 273 -4.43 -0.52 29.01
CA THR A 273 -3.06 -0.04 29.21
C THR A 273 -2.12 -1.23 29.15
N VAL A 274 -1.22 -1.24 28.17
CA VAL A 274 -0.20 -2.27 27.97
C VAL A 274 1.13 -1.75 28.53
N THR A 275 1.79 -2.54 29.37
CA THR A 275 3.06 -2.17 30.01
C THR A 275 4.17 -3.08 29.49
N THR A 276 5.12 -2.48 28.77
CA THR A 276 6.29 -3.17 28.22
C THR A 276 7.56 -2.74 28.97
N GLU A 277 8.74 -3.17 28.50
CA GLU A 277 10.01 -2.68 29.04
C GLU A 277 10.35 -1.25 28.60
N ASP A 278 9.73 -0.77 27.52
CA ASP A 278 9.99 0.53 26.90
C ASP A 278 8.99 1.62 27.33
N GLY A 279 7.79 1.22 27.80
CA GLY A 279 6.80 2.19 28.25
C GLY A 279 5.44 1.62 28.64
N GLU A 280 4.50 2.52 28.82
CA GLU A 280 3.07 2.23 28.91
C GLU A 280 2.39 2.76 27.65
N TYR A 281 1.55 1.95 27.02
CA TYR A 281 0.85 2.28 25.78
C TYR A 281 -0.66 2.10 25.97
N SER A 282 -1.43 2.94 25.28
CA SER A 282 -2.89 2.84 25.24
C SER A 282 -3.32 2.06 24.01
N LEU A 283 -4.27 1.13 24.17
CA LEU A 283 -4.82 0.30 23.11
C LEU A 283 -6.34 0.26 23.24
N LEU A 284 -7.04 0.42 22.11
CA LEU A 284 -8.49 0.29 21.98
C LEU A 284 -8.76 -0.91 21.06
N THR A 285 -9.46 -1.94 21.54
CA THR A 285 -9.75 -3.13 20.72
C THR A 285 -11.16 -3.67 20.88
N ASP A 286 -11.74 -4.17 19.79
CA ASP A 286 -13.03 -4.87 19.76
C ASP A 286 -12.90 -6.40 19.97
N ASP A 287 -11.68 -6.90 20.23
CA ASP A 287 -11.46 -8.32 20.52
C ASP A 287 -12.15 -8.72 21.84
N SER A 288 -13.13 -9.60 21.70
CA SER A 288 -13.95 -10.13 22.79
C SER A 288 -13.16 -10.86 23.89
N SER A 289 -11.92 -11.28 23.62
CA SER A 289 -11.01 -11.87 24.59
C SER A 289 -10.66 -10.91 25.73
N TYR A 290 -10.78 -9.61 25.48
CA TYR A 290 -10.47 -8.53 26.43
C TYR A 290 -11.71 -7.86 27.03
N ALA A 291 -12.91 -8.18 26.55
CA ALA A 291 -14.16 -7.58 27.01
C ALA A 291 -14.38 -7.76 28.52
N VAL A 292 -14.81 -6.69 29.20
CA VAL A 292 -15.15 -6.72 30.62
C VAL A 292 -16.50 -7.42 30.82
N ALA A 293 -16.51 -8.46 31.67
CA ALA A 293 -17.70 -9.26 31.99
C ALA A 293 -18.73 -8.56 32.90
#